data_AF-A0A1I8NKD9-F1
#
_entry.id   AF-A0A1I8NKD9-F1
#
_cell.length_a   1.000
_cell.length_b   1.000
_cell.length_c   1.000
_cell.angle_alpha   90.00
_cell.angle_beta   90.00
_cell.angle_gamma   90.00
#
_symmetry.space_group_name_H-M   'P 1'
#
loop_
_entity.id
_entity.type
_entity.pdbx_description
1 polymer ?
#
loop_
_entity_poly.entity_id
_entity_poly.type
_entity_poly.pdbx_seq_one_letter_code
_entity_poly.pdbx_strand_id
1 'polypeptide(L)'
;MAMVQRNASVCFLKDMECVEWSERYLVASITQSCKQQCLAGCQEILFFPDLFVSPLARRNYSLLDPYYSNISSDVMKRDLAQVQIYYKENFFRGNTKVPYTGFTEFLSQTGGVMSLMVGFSVISVAEFFYFGFLKSLCDMLLRRWPQKMDTKDDLEENLGDDSEETSMDRIHNQMLLNRRKTIHNPLMVWHDLEQYQDKF
;
A
#
# COMPACT_ATOMS: atom_id res chain seq x y z
N MET A 1 -14.45 -3.91 -19.07
CA MET A 1 -14.41 -2.88 -20.13
C MET A 1 -13.84 -3.55 -21.37
N ALA A 2 -14.55 -3.58 -22.50
CA ALA A 2 -14.09 -4.29 -23.69
C ALA A 2 -12.76 -3.67 -24.19
N MET A 3 -11.78 -4.52 -24.50
CA MET A 3 -10.52 -4.09 -25.11
C MET A 3 -10.78 -3.63 -26.53
N VAL A 4 -11.07 -2.34 -26.71
CA VAL A 4 -11.07 -1.73 -28.04
C VAL A 4 -9.61 -1.43 -28.38
N GLN A 5 -9.05 -2.14 -29.37
CA GLN A 5 -7.77 -1.76 -29.96
C GLN A 5 -7.88 -0.36 -30.53
N ARG A 6 -6.96 0.53 -30.15
CA ARG A 6 -7.00 1.96 -30.52
C ARG A 6 -6.87 2.23 -32.03
N ASN A 7 -6.31 1.28 -32.80
CA ASN A 7 -6.05 1.42 -34.24
C ASN A 7 -6.87 0.39 -35.06
N ALA A 8 -8.14 0.20 -34.73
CA ALA A 8 -9.02 -0.66 -35.53
C ALA A 8 -9.56 0.09 -36.76
N SER A 9 -9.65 -0.60 -37.90
CA SER A 9 -10.33 -0.09 -39.08
C SER A 9 -11.85 -0.02 -38.85
N VAL A 10 -12.51 0.98 -39.44
CA VAL A 10 -13.97 1.08 -39.42
C VAL A 10 -14.57 -0.01 -40.32
N CYS A 11 -15.57 -0.73 -39.82
CA CYS A 11 -16.31 -1.72 -40.59
C CYS A 11 -17.15 -1.06 -41.69
N PHE A 12 -17.22 -1.66 -42.87
CA PHE A 12 -18.04 -1.17 -43.99
C PHE A 12 -19.28 -2.06 -44.19
N LEU A 13 -20.18 -1.65 -45.10
CA LEU A 13 -21.41 -2.38 -45.45
C LEU A 13 -21.19 -3.86 -45.77
N LYS A 14 -20.04 -4.20 -46.40
CA LYS A 14 -19.66 -5.60 -46.71
C LYS A 14 -19.38 -6.45 -45.47
N ASP A 15 -19.05 -5.84 -44.34
CA ASP A 15 -18.65 -6.50 -43.10
C ASP A 15 -19.82 -6.60 -42.10
N MET A 16 -21.02 -6.12 -42.46
CA MET A 16 -22.19 -6.06 -41.57
C MET A 16 -22.61 -7.44 -41.04
N GLU A 17 -22.53 -8.48 -41.87
CA GLU A 17 -22.85 -9.86 -41.44
C GLU A 17 -21.90 -10.33 -40.32
N CYS A 18 -20.61 -10.00 -40.44
CA CYS A 18 -19.62 -10.32 -39.42
C CYS A 18 -19.87 -9.53 -38.12
N VAL A 19 -20.20 -8.25 -38.23
CA VAL A 19 -20.51 -7.40 -37.06
C VAL A 19 -21.74 -7.93 -36.33
N GLU A 20 -22.84 -8.19 -37.02
CA GLU A 20 -24.08 -8.71 -36.43
C GLU A 20 -23.84 -10.07 -35.75
N TRP A 21 -23.09 -10.96 -36.41
CA TRP A 21 -22.73 -12.25 -35.82
C TRP A 21 -21.87 -12.08 -34.56
N SER A 22 -20.90 -11.16 -34.58
CA SER A 22 -20.03 -10.89 -33.43
C SER A 22 -20.78 -10.30 -32.24
N GLU A 23 -21.75 -9.40 -32.48
CA GLU A 23 -22.59 -8.82 -31.43
C GLU A 23 -23.48 -9.88 -30.79
N ARG A 24 -24.12 -10.73 -31.60
CA ARG A 24 -24.91 -11.86 -31.09
C ARG A 24 -24.07 -12.82 -30.26
N TYR A 25 -22.85 -13.10 -30.71
CA TYR A 25 -21.93 -13.96 -29.98
C TYR A 25 -21.51 -13.34 -28.65
N LEU A 26 -21.21 -12.04 -28.61
CA LEU A 26 -20.84 -11.31 -27.39
C LEU A 26 -21.98 -11.25 -26.37
N VAL A 27 -23.23 -11.12 -26.83
CA VAL A 27 -24.44 -11.08 -25.99
C VAL A 27 -24.84 -12.47 -25.50
N ALA A 28 -24.45 -13.54 -26.21
CA ALA A 28 -24.81 -14.91 -25.84
C ALA A 28 -24.19 -15.34 -24.50
N SER A 29 -24.86 -16.30 -23.83
CA SER A 29 -24.41 -16.88 -22.55
C SER A 29 -23.02 -17.54 -22.62
N ILE A 30 -22.56 -17.89 -23.82
CA ILE A 30 -21.28 -18.60 -24.05
C ILE A 30 -20.07 -17.73 -23.64
N THR A 31 -20.16 -16.41 -23.80
CA THR A 31 -19.14 -15.43 -23.41
C THR A 31 -19.31 -14.88 -21.99
N GLN A 32 -20.24 -15.43 -21.20
CA GLN A 32 -20.50 -14.98 -19.84
C GLN A 32 -19.27 -15.12 -18.92
N SER A 33 -18.42 -16.13 -19.17
CA SER A 33 -17.14 -16.31 -18.47
C SER A 33 -16.17 -15.13 -18.69
N CYS A 34 -16.06 -14.62 -19.92
CA CYS A 34 -15.26 -13.44 -20.24
C CYS A 34 -15.85 -12.17 -19.61
N LYS A 35 -17.19 -12.06 -19.55
CA LYS A 35 -17.87 -10.92 -18.93
C LYS A 35 -17.64 -10.87 -17.41
N GLN A 36 -17.57 -12.03 -16.75
CA GLN A 36 -17.27 -12.12 -15.31
C GLN A 36 -15.84 -11.66 -14.97
N GLN A 37 -14.90 -11.71 -15.92
CA GLN A 37 -13.55 -11.20 -15.73
C GLN A 37 -13.48 -9.67 -15.82
N CYS A 38 -14.53 -9.00 -16.29
CA CYS A 38 -14.58 -7.55 -16.26
C CYS A 38 -14.85 -7.10 -14.82
N LEU A 39 -13.82 -6.54 -14.17
CA LEU A 39 -14.01 -5.84 -12.91
C LEU A 39 -14.85 -4.58 -13.11
N ALA A 40 -15.64 -4.23 -12.09
CA ALA A 40 -16.33 -2.95 -12.03
C ALA A 40 -15.31 -1.79 -12.00
N GLY A 41 -15.71 -0.64 -12.53
CA GLY A 41 -14.90 0.56 -12.41
C GLY A 41 -14.77 0.98 -10.94
N CYS A 42 -13.64 1.58 -10.57
CA CYS A 42 -13.46 2.13 -9.22
C CYS A 42 -14.36 3.35 -8.98
N GLN A 43 -14.71 4.06 -10.05
CA GLN A 43 -15.60 5.22 -10.02
C GLN A 43 -16.66 5.04 -11.11
N GLU A 44 -17.90 4.87 -10.67
CA GLU A 44 -19.06 4.73 -11.53
C GLU A 44 -20.16 5.70 -11.08
N ILE A 45 -20.83 6.30 -12.06
CA ILE A 45 -22.00 7.15 -11.84
C ILE A 45 -23.18 6.40 -12.41
N LEU A 46 -24.11 6.02 -11.52
CA LEU A 46 -25.30 5.25 -11.87
C LEU A 46 -26.51 6.17 -11.80
N PHE A 47 -27.24 6.26 -12.92
CA PHE A 47 -28.51 6.96 -12.99
C PHE A 47 -29.64 5.92 -13.01
N PHE A 48 -30.59 6.07 -12.10
CA PHE A 48 -31.80 5.24 -12.06
C PHE A 48 -32.98 6.12 -12.52
N PRO A 49 -33.34 6.08 -13.82
CA PRO A 49 -34.43 6.89 -14.34
C PRO A 49 -35.78 6.27 -13.97
N ASP A 50 -36.67 7.08 -13.39
CA ASP A 50 -38.10 6.76 -13.32
C ASP A 50 -38.78 7.24 -14.61
N LEU A 51 -39.41 6.32 -15.33
CA LEU A 51 -40.06 6.61 -16.61
C LEU A 51 -41.57 6.82 -16.40
N PHE A 52 -42.07 7.97 -16.86
CA PHE A 52 -43.49 8.25 -16.92
C PHE A 52 -43.88 8.68 -18.34
N VAL A 53 -44.98 8.13 -18.84
CA VAL A 53 -45.50 8.43 -20.17
C VAL A 53 -46.95 8.88 -20.03
N SER A 54 -47.24 10.07 -20.56
CA SER A 54 -48.60 10.59 -20.67
C SER A 54 -48.91 10.94 -22.12
N PRO A 55 -50.14 10.64 -22.60
CA PRO A 55 -50.56 11.10 -23.92
C PRO A 55 -50.64 12.63 -23.96
N LEU A 56 -50.32 13.22 -25.11
CA LEU A 56 -50.47 14.65 -25.37
C LEU A 56 -51.95 15.07 -25.21
N ALA A 57 -52.18 16.28 -24.69
CA ALA A 57 -53.51 16.79 -24.39
C ALA A 57 -54.45 16.70 -25.61
N ARG A 58 -55.67 16.20 -25.39
CA ARG A 58 -56.59 15.82 -26.48
C ARG A 58 -57.26 17.02 -27.17
N ARG A 59 -57.25 18.21 -26.55
CA ARG A 59 -57.89 19.44 -27.05
C ARG A 59 -57.01 20.67 -26.76
N ASN A 60 -56.95 21.59 -27.73
CA ASN A 60 -56.39 22.95 -27.63
C ASN A 60 -54.94 23.07 -27.13
N TYR A 61 -54.01 22.33 -27.72
CA TYR A 61 -52.59 22.65 -27.59
C TYR A 61 -52.14 23.45 -28.83
N SER A 62 -51.54 24.61 -28.60
CA SER A 62 -50.85 25.39 -29.63
C SER A 62 -49.38 25.46 -29.24
N LEU A 63 -48.50 24.93 -30.08
CA LEU A 63 -47.08 25.17 -29.92
C LEU A 63 -46.82 26.63 -30.29
N LEU A 64 -46.07 27.35 -29.44
CA LEU A 64 -45.74 28.76 -29.66
C LEU A 64 -44.81 28.95 -30.88
N ASP A 65 -44.16 27.89 -31.34
CA ASP A 65 -43.21 27.96 -32.44
C ASP A 65 -43.91 28.17 -33.79
N PRO A 66 -43.55 29.21 -34.56
CA PRO A 66 -44.16 29.51 -35.86
C PRO A 66 -43.96 28.40 -36.89
N TYR A 67 -42.95 27.54 -36.70
CA TYR A 67 -42.70 26.36 -37.53
C TYR A 67 -43.85 25.35 -37.52
N TYR A 68 -44.53 25.19 -36.37
CA TYR A 68 -45.61 24.21 -36.21
C TYR A 68 -46.99 24.75 -36.55
N SER A 69 -47.10 26.04 -36.89
CA SER A 69 -48.38 26.69 -37.21
C SER A 69 -49.05 26.17 -38.49
N ASN A 70 -48.28 25.58 -39.40
CA ASN A 70 -48.75 25.09 -40.71
C ASN A 70 -49.03 23.56 -40.72
N ILE A 71 -48.89 22.87 -39.59
CA ILE A 71 -49.05 21.42 -39.48
C ILE A 71 -50.43 21.10 -38.90
N SER A 72 -51.12 20.11 -39.47
CA SER A 72 -52.45 19.70 -39.00
C SER A 72 -52.36 19.01 -37.62
N SER A 73 -53.40 19.19 -36.81
CA SER A 73 -53.44 18.64 -35.45
C SER A 73 -53.32 17.10 -35.39
N ASP A 74 -53.77 16.39 -36.44
CA ASP A 74 -53.71 14.93 -36.50
C ASP A 74 -52.30 14.39 -36.79
N VAL A 75 -51.50 15.13 -37.57
CA VAL A 75 -50.08 14.80 -37.82
C VAL A 75 -49.27 15.04 -36.55
N MET A 76 -49.54 16.15 -35.85
CA MET A 76 -48.90 16.42 -34.56
C MET A 76 -49.18 15.33 -33.52
N LYS A 77 -50.39 14.76 -33.47
CA LYS A 77 -50.70 13.69 -32.50
C LYS A 77 -49.93 12.39 -32.75
N ARG A 78 -49.55 12.11 -34.00
CA ARG A 78 -48.87 10.85 -34.37
C ARG A 78 -47.35 10.99 -34.29
N ASP A 79 -46.83 12.13 -34.71
CA ASP A 79 -45.39 12.28 -34.97
C ASP A 79 -44.67 13.12 -33.89
N LEU A 80 -45.41 13.79 -33.00
CA LEU A 80 -44.82 14.57 -31.91
C LEU A 80 -44.67 13.73 -30.65
N ALA A 81 -43.44 13.66 -30.14
CA ALA A 81 -43.14 13.15 -28.80
C ALA A 81 -42.32 14.20 -28.05
N GLN A 82 -42.76 14.55 -26.84
CA GLN A 82 -42.01 15.42 -25.94
C GLN A 82 -41.38 14.58 -24.85
N VAL A 83 -40.05 14.57 -24.80
CA VAL A 83 -39.28 13.91 -23.74
C VAL A 83 -38.69 15.00 -22.84
N GLN A 84 -39.06 14.97 -21.56
CA GLN A 84 -38.48 15.84 -20.55
C GLN A 84 -37.60 15.01 -19.63
N ILE A 85 -36.31 15.34 -19.57
CA ILE A 85 -35.33 14.70 -18.69
C ILE A 85 -34.98 15.70 -17.62
N TYR A 86 -35.28 15.36 -16.36
CA TYR A 86 -34.97 16.20 -15.22
C TYR A 86 -34.56 15.36 -14.03
N TYR A 87 -33.81 15.95 -13.11
CA TYR A 87 -33.45 15.31 -11.84
C TYR A 87 -34.58 15.51 -10.84
N LYS A 88 -35.03 14.42 -10.22
CA LYS A 88 -36.06 14.45 -9.17
C LYS A 88 -35.56 15.12 -7.89
N GLU A 89 -34.26 14.95 -7.60
CA GLU A 89 -33.59 15.46 -6.41
C GLU A 89 -32.33 16.23 -6.83
N ASN A 90 -31.99 17.31 -6.11
CA ASN A 90 -30.83 18.16 -6.41
C ASN A 90 -29.52 17.69 -5.74
N PHE A 91 -29.49 16.47 -5.21
CA PHE A 91 -28.30 15.91 -4.56
C PHE A 91 -27.98 14.53 -5.11
N PHE A 92 -26.68 14.22 -5.18
CA PHE A 92 -26.19 12.92 -5.61
C PHE A 92 -25.84 12.09 -4.37
N ARG A 93 -26.35 10.86 -4.30
CA ARG A 93 -25.93 9.88 -3.29
C ARG A 93 -24.64 9.21 -3.76
N GLY A 94 -23.55 9.42 -3.04
CA GLY A 94 -22.28 8.74 -3.28
C GLY A 94 -22.02 7.66 -2.24
N ASN A 95 -21.77 6.43 -2.68
CA ASN A 95 -21.31 5.34 -1.82
C ASN A 95 -19.83 5.08 -2.09
N THR A 96 -18.98 5.45 -1.14
CA THR A 96 -17.55 5.12 -1.17
C THR A 96 -17.29 3.90 -0.30
N LYS A 97 -16.64 2.87 -0.85
CA LYS A 97 -16.20 1.71 -0.08
C LYS A 97 -14.85 2.04 0.55
N VAL A 98 -14.77 1.99 1.87
CA VAL A 98 -13.53 2.18 2.64
C VAL A 98 -13.13 0.87 3.31
N PRO A 99 -11.83 0.57 3.46
CA PRO A 99 -11.40 -0.62 4.18
C PRO A 99 -11.86 -0.58 5.65
N TYR A 100 -12.39 -1.69 6.15
CA TYR A 100 -12.92 -1.80 7.53
C TYR A 100 -11.86 -1.71 8.61
N THR A 101 -10.61 -2.04 8.30
CA THR A 101 -9.49 -1.95 9.23
C THR A 101 -8.31 -1.31 8.53
N GLY A 102 -7.89 -0.16 9.03
CA GLY A 102 -6.67 0.50 8.61
C GLY A 102 -5.45 -0.12 9.31
N PHE A 103 -4.27 0.01 8.69
CA PHE A 103 -3.01 -0.37 9.33
C PHE A 103 -2.82 0.32 10.69
N THR A 104 -3.22 1.58 10.79
CA THR A 104 -3.17 2.36 12.03
C THR A 104 -4.06 1.78 13.13
N GLU A 105 -5.25 1.29 12.77
CA GLU A 105 -6.18 0.69 13.72
C GLU A 105 -5.70 -0.67 14.21
N PHE A 106 -5.15 -1.48 13.32
CA PHE A 106 -4.46 -2.72 13.69
C PHE A 106 -3.32 -2.46 14.67
N LEU A 107 -2.43 -1.50 14.37
CA LEU A 107 -1.33 -1.13 15.25
C LEU A 107 -1.81 -0.59 16.60
N SER A 108 -2.90 0.18 16.62
CA SER A 108 -3.47 0.72 17.86
C SER A 108 -4.01 -0.40 18.76
N GLN A 109 -4.72 -1.38 18.20
CA GLN A 109 -5.29 -2.49 18.98
C GLN A 109 -4.18 -3.42 19.49
N THR A 110 -3.27 -3.85 18.62
CA THR A 110 -2.17 -4.75 19.03
C THR A 110 -1.18 -4.04 19.95
N GLY A 111 -0.80 -2.80 19.66
CA GLY A 111 0.12 -2.02 20.49
C GLY A 111 -0.44 -1.76 21.88
N GLY A 112 -1.74 -1.48 21.99
CA GLY A 112 -2.42 -1.29 23.28
C GLY A 112 -2.38 -2.55 24.15
N VAL A 113 -2.74 -3.71 23.59
CA VAL A 113 -2.75 -4.99 24.34
C VAL A 113 -1.33 -5.42 24.71
N MET A 114 -0.38 -5.34 23.77
CA MET A 114 1.01 -5.73 24.02
C MET A 114 1.69 -4.83 25.06
N SER A 115 1.43 -3.52 25.02
CA SER A 115 1.98 -2.60 26.01
C SER A 115 1.38 -2.81 27.40
N LEU A 116 0.11 -3.20 27.51
CA LEU A 116 -0.53 -3.41 28.81
C LEU A 116 -0.17 -4.76 29.44
N MET A 117 -0.10 -5.83 28.64
CA MET A 117 0.12 -7.18 29.18
C MET A 117 1.60 -7.55 29.30
N VAL A 118 2.40 -7.21 28.29
CA VAL A 118 3.84 -7.57 28.24
C VAL A 118 4.71 -6.40 28.71
N GLY A 119 4.18 -5.18 28.72
CA GLY A 119 5.00 -3.97 28.92
C GLY A 119 5.87 -3.65 27.70
N PHE A 120 5.56 -4.25 26.54
CA PHE A 120 6.37 -4.15 25.33
C PHE A 120 6.01 -2.89 24.52
N SER A 121 7.02 -2.06 24.23
CA SER A 121 6.88 -0.81 23.48
C SER A 121 7.80 -0.80 22.26
N VAL A 122 7.59 0.18 21.36
CA VAL A 122 8.44 0.39 20.16
C VAL A 122 9.90 0.62 20.55
N ILE A 123 10.15 1.21 21.73
CA ILE A 123 11.51 1.39 22.27
C ILE A 123 12.17 0.03 22.56
N SER A 124 11.40 -0.92 23.13
CA SER A 124 11.88 -2.28 23.40
C SER A 124 12.19 -3.04 22.10
N VAL A 125 11.43 -2.80 21.03
CA VAL A 125 11.73 -3.33 19.69
C VAL A 125 13.07 -2.79 19.19
N ALA A 126 13.30 -1.48 19.29
CA ALA A 126 14.54 -0.84 18.84
C ALA A 126 15.76 -1.37 19.60
N GLU A 127 15.62 -1.60 20.90
CA GLU A 127 16.67 -2.19 21.73
C GLU A 127 16.99 -3.64 21.32
N PHE A 128 15.96 -4.45 21.05
CA PHE A 128 16.15 -5.80 20.52
C PHE A 128 16.87 -5.79 19.17
N PHE A 129 16.54 -4.86 18.28
CA PHE A 129 17.26 -4.72 17.01
C PHE A 129 18.71 -4.28 17.20
N TYR A 130 18.97 -3.36 18.13
CA TYR A 130 20.32 -2.89 18.42
C TYR A 130 21.22 -4.00 18.99
N PHE A 131 20.75 -4.71 20.01
CA PHE A 131 21.54 -5.79 20.62
C PHE A 131 21.54 -7.07 19.77
N GLY A 132 20.41 -7.43 19.17
CA GLY A 132 20.25 -8.66 18.40
C GLY A 132 20.90 -8.60 17.03
N PHE A 133 20.74 -7.50 16.29
CA PHE A 133 21.28 -7.38 14.94
C PHE A 133 22.56 -6.55 14.91
N LEU A 134 22.55 -5.30 15.38
CA LEU A 134 23.74 -4.44 15.22
C LEU A 134 24.94 -4.97 16.00
N LYS A 135 24.78 -5.30 17.28
CA LYS A 135 25.88 -5.81 18.10
C LYS A 135 26.36 -7.19 17.63
N SER A 136 25.43 -8.11 17.34
CA SER A 136 25.76 -9.45 16.84
C SER A 136 26.46 -9.42 15.47
N LEU A 137 25.99 -8.56 14.55
CA LEU A 137 26.62 -8.39 13.24
C LEU A 137 27.98 -7.69 13.38
N CYS A 138 28.14 -6.67 14.22
CA CYS A 138 29.44 -6.03 14.47
C CYS A 138 30.43 -7.00 15.10
N ASP A 139 30.05 -7.78 16.11
CA ASP A 139 30.94 -8.77 16.73
C ASP A 139 31.33 -9.88 15.73
N MET A 140 30.41 -10.30 14.86
CA MET A 140 30.69 -11.25 13.79
C MET A 140 31.58 -10.66 12.68
N LEU A 141 31.40 -9.38 12.33
CA LEU A 141 32.19 -8.70 11.29
C LEU A 141 33.57 -8.30 11.80
N LEU A 142 33.70 -7.80 13.03
CA LEU A 142 34.98 -7.46 13.67
C LEU A 142 35.84 -8.70 13.93
N ARG A 143 35.23 -9.86 14.23
CA ARG A 143 35.97 -11.15 14.26
C ARG A 143 36.55 -11.55 12.89
N ARG A 144 36.05 -10.96 11.79
CA ARG A 144 36.50 -11.25 10.42
C ARG A 144 37.45 -10.20 9.84
N TRP A 145 37.66 -9.06 10.52
CA TRP A 145 38.56 -8.00 10.05
C TRP A 145 39.90 -8.11 10.80
N PRO A 146 40.98 -8.59 10.15
CA PRO A 146 42.30 -8.56 10.77
C PRO A 146 42.72 -7.10 10.98
N GLN A 147 42.98 -6.72 12.22
CA GLN A 147 43.59 -5.42 12.53
C GLN A 147 44.98 -5.37 11.90
N LYS A 148 45.12 -4.60 10.82
CA LYS A 148 46.40 -4.04 10.42
C LYS A 148 46.55 -2.72 11.19
N MET A 149 47.10 -2.79 12.41
CA MET A 149 47.52 -1.57 13.12
C MET A 149 48.81 -1.10 12.47
N ASP A 150 48.77 0.08 11.86
CA ASP A 150 49.91 0.76 11.25
C ASP A 150 50.96 1.09 12.33
N THR A 151 52.19 0.64 12.11
CA THR A 151 53.36 1.00 12.92
C THR A 151 53.85 2.37 12.47
N LYS A 152 53.32 3.45 13.05
CA LYS A 152 53.85 4.82 12.92
C LYS A 152 53.18 5.69 13.97
N ASP A 153 53.76 5.78 15.16
CA ASP A 153 53.57 6.90 16.12
C ASP A 153 54.71 6.98 17.17
N ASP A 154 55.82 6.22 17.04
CA ASP A 154 56.96 6.26 17.97
C ASP A 154 58.00 7.37 17.66
N LEU A 155 57.67 8.37 16.85
CA LEU A 155 58.66 9.37 16.39
C LEU A 155 58.30 10.85 16.63
N GLU A 156 57.27 11.15 17.43
CA GLU A 156 56.89 12.53 17.77
C GLU A 156 56.87 12.84 19.28
N GLU A 157 57.56 12.03 20.10
CA GLU A 157 57.75 12.33 21.54
C GLU A 157 59.20 12.73 21.84
N ASN A 158 59.70 13.80 21.24
CA ASN A 158 60.91 14.50 21.68
C ASN A 158 60.97 15.91 21.08
N LEU A 159 60.28 16.90 21.68
CA LEU A 159 60.65 18.33 21.70
C LEU A 159 59.63 19.18 22.49
N GLY A 160 60.03 19.60 23.69
CA GLY A 160 59.62 20.86 24.39
C GLY A 160 58.19 20.95 24.93
N ASP A 161 57.93 20.80 26.24
CA ASP A 161 58.10 21.81 27.31
C ASP A 161 56.89 22.78 27.42
N ASP A 162 56.06 22.60 28.46
CA ASP A 162 55.90 23.57 29.57
C ASP A 162 54.65 23.28 30.46
N SER A 163 54.87 23.36 31.79
CA SER A 163 53.92 23.72 32.88
C SER A 163 52.84 22.75 33.44
N GLU A 164 53.18 22.21 34.63
CA GLU A 164 52.47 22.12 35.93
C GLU A 164 51.14 21.33 36.17
N GLU A 165 51.29 20.37 37.10
CA GLU A 165 50.38 19.82 38.14
C GLU A 165 49.02 19.22 37.71
N THR A 166 48.77 17.92 37.92
CA THR A 166 48.48 17.40 39.27
C THR A 166 48.80 15.89 39.42
N SER A 167 49.38 15.54 40.56
CA SER A 167 49.89 14.21 40.91
C SER A 167 48.80 13.16 41.27
N MET A 168 47.59 13.27 40.71
CA MET A 168 46.46 12.36 41.01
C MET A 168 45.86 11.63 39.79
N ASP A 169 46.46 11.73 38.59
CA ASP A 169 45.91 11.07 37.37
C ASP A 169 46.77 9.93 36.79
N ARG A 170 48.02 9.75 37.23
CA ARG A 170 48.87 8.64 36.75
C ARG A 170 48.48 7.28 37.35
N ILE A 171 47.94 7.25 38.56
CA ILE A 171 47.64 5.99 39.28
C ILE A 171 46.30 5.40 38.80
N HIS A 172 45.34 6.23 38.36
CA HIS A 172 44.04 5.74 37.88
C HIS A 172 44.14 5.12 36.48
N ASN A 173 44.94 5.70 35.59
CA ASN A 173 45.12 5.18 34.22
C ASN A 173 45.93 3.88 34.17
N GLN A 174 46.86 3.66 35.12
CA GLN A 174 47.55 2.37 35.26
C GLN A 174 46.59 1.24 35.70
N MET A 175 45.56 1.53 36.52
CA MET A 175 44.60 0.51 36.95
C MET A 175 43.63 0.10 35.83
N LEU A 176 43.23 1.03 34.94
CA LEU A 176 42.31 0.72 33.84
C LEU A 176 42.97 -0.09 32.71
N LEU A 177 44.28 0.06 32.50
CA LEU A 177 45.03 -0.73 31.53
C LEU A 177 45.31 -2.16 32.03
N ASN A 178 45.52 -2.36 33.34
CA ASN A 178 45.86 -3.69 33.88
C ASN A 178 44.64 -4.62 34.03
N ARG A 179 43.42 -4.09 34.16
CA ARG A 179 42.18 -4.93 34.12
C ARG A 179 41.82 -5.43 32.72
N ARG A 180 42.34 -4.82 31.65
CA ARG A 180 42.01 -5.21 30.27
C ARG A 180 42.87 -6.39 29.77
N LYS A 181 43.91 -6.80 30.49
CA LYS A 181 44.84 -7.90 30.09
C LYS A 181 44.52 -9.29 30.67
N THR A 182 43.58 -9.43 31.60
CA THR A 182 43.34 -10.71 32.31
C THR A 182 42.07 -11.48 31.91
N ILE A 183 41.34 -11.08 30.86
CA ILE A 183 40.17 -11.83 30.34
C ILE A 183 40.38 -12.29 28.88
N HIS A 184 41.59 -12.70 28.54
CA HIS A 184 41.85 -13.46 27.32
C HIS A 184 42.85 -14.58 27.61
N ASN A 185 42.35 -15.69 28.17
CA ASN A 185 42.94 -17.01 27.98
C ASN A 185 41.82 -17.95 27.50
N PRO A 186 41.91 -18.50 26.28
CA PRO A 186 41.05 -19.58 25.83
C PRO A 186 41.77 -20.92 26.05
N LEU A 187 41.23 -21.77 26.93
CA LEU A 187 41.45 -23.22 26.89
C LEU A 187 40.53 -23.89 27.92
N MET A 188 39.32 -24.23 27.50
CA MET A 188 38.55 -25.30 28.13
C MET A 188 38.72 -26.55 27.27
N VAL A 189 39.56 -27.45 27.77
CA VAL A 189 39.76 -28.81 27.27
C VAL A 189 38.51 -29.61 27.59
N TRP A 190 37.93 -30.25 26.58
CA TRP A 190 36.90 -31.27 26.73
C TRP A 190 37.55 -32.57 27.18
N HIS A 191 37.27 -33.00 28.40
CA HIS A 191 37.23 -34.42 28.76
C HIS A 191 36.34 -34.60 30.00
N ASP A 192 35.53 -35.66 29.96
CA ASP A 192 34.73 -36.27 31.02
C ASP A 192 33.31 -35.72 31.26
N LEU A 193 32.41 -36.05 30.32
CA LEU A 193 30.99 -36.25 30.60
C LEU A 193 30.62 -37.70 30.29
N GLU A 194 30.98 -38.61 31.18
CA GLU A 194 30.47 -39.98 31.18
C GLU A 194 30.33 -40.50 32.63
N GLN A 195 29.59 -39.78 33.49
CA GLN A 195 29.21 -40.34 34.80
C GLN A 195 28.03 -39.68 35.54
N TYR A 196 27.10 -39.01 34.85
CA TYR A 196 25.93 -38.43 35.51
C TYR A 196 24.65 -38.64 34.71
N GLN A 197 24.35 -39.91 34.43
CA GLN A 197 23.03 -40.35 33.97
C GLN A 197 22.63 -41.60 34.76
N ASP A 198 22.63 -41.50 36.10
CA ASP A 198 22.06 -42.50 37.01
C ASP A 198 21.79 -41.86 38.39
N LYS A 199 20.76 -41.02 38.46
CA LYS A 199 19.86 -40.85 39.64
C LYS A 199 18.91 -39.67 39.43
N PHE A 200 17.62 -40.01 39.45
CA PHE A 200 16.40 -39.18 39.40
C PHE A 200 15.93 -38.76 38.01
#